data_AF-A0A1L9B1T3-F1
#
_entry.id   AF-A0A1L9B1T3-F1
#
_cell.length_a   1.000
_cell.length_b   1.000
_cell.length_c   1.000
_cell.angle_alpha   90.00
_cell.angle_beta   90.00
_cell.angle_gamma   90.00
#
_symmetry.space_group_name_H-M   'P 1'
#
loop_
_entity.id
_entity.type
_entity.pdbx_description
1 polymer ?
#
loop_
_entity_poly.entity_id
_entity_poly.type
_entity_poly.pdbx_seq_one_letter_code
_entity_poly.pdbx_strand_id
1 'polypeptide(L)'
;MKTVDVWSEHVEWIHSLSVCLGCQLRLVEGSESLEVDAASATLEGMVGPPHPGIIIELVVKLLTSRKDDGDVAVWALVFFFVDKRRVAEQGKCCLAVEWRSGQWIRRGWESDDEGEWTGLETLE
;
A
#
# COMPACT_ATOMS: atom_id res chain seq x y z
N MET A 1 -20.10 12.29 -19.81
CA MET A 1 -19.43 11.70 -18.63
C MET A 1 -17.99 12.15 -18.67
N LYS A 2 -17.48 12.81 -17.61
CA LYS A 2 -16.04 13.05 -17.52
C LYS A 2 -15.40 11.72 -17.15
N THR A 3 -14.48 11.22 -17.97
CA THR A 3 -13.66 10.06 -17.63
C THR A 3 -12.84 10.46 -16.41
N VAL A 4 -13.19 9.93 -15.23
CA VAL A 4 -12.41 10.15 -14.02
C VAL A 4 -11.07 9.45 -14.22
N ASP A 5 -9.98 10.19 -14.05
CA ASP A 5 -8.62 9.65 -14.04
C ASP A 5 -8.43 8.83 -12.77
N VAL A 6 -8.07 7.55 -12.94
CA VAL A 6 -7.94 6.57 -11.85
C VAL A 6 -6.85 6.93 -10.84
N TRP A 7 -5.95 7.87 -11.18
CA TRP A 7 -4.86 8.31 -10.32
C TRP A 7 -5.03 9.74 -9.78
N SER A 8 -6.11 10.44 -10.13
CA SER A 8 -6.24 11.89 -9.88
C SER A 8 -6.19 12.31 -8.40
N GLU A 9 -6.61 11.45 -7.48
CA GLU A 9 -6.66 11.74 -6.03
C GLU A 9 -5.52 11.07 -5.24
N HIS A 10 -4.50 10.52 -5.90
CA HIS A 10 -3.42 9.77 -5.23
C HIS A 10 -2.75 10.54 -4.08
N VAL A 11 -2.57 11.86 -4.21
CA VAL A 11 -1.98 12.69 -3.15
C VAL A 11 -2.81 12.64 -1.86
N GLU A 12 -4.14 12.70 -1.98
CA GLU A 12 -5.06 12.60 -0.84
C GLU A 12 -5.05 11.20 -0.25
N TRP A 13 -5.10 10.16 -1.10
CA TRP A 13 -5.06 8.77 -0.64
C TRP A 13 -3.76 8.47 0.12
N ILE A 14 -2.59 8.88 -0.40
CA ILE A 14 -1.29 8.70 0.26
C ILE A 14 -1.24 9.47 1.58
N HIS A 15 -1.72 10.71 1.61
CA HIS A 15 -1.76 11.50 2.83
C HIS A 15 -2.65 10.84 3.89
N SER A 16 -3.88 10.44 3.53
CA SER A 16 -4.78 9.78 4.46
C SER A 16 -4.28 8.40 4.89
N LEU A 17 -3.58 7.67 4.01
CA LEU A 17 -2.99 6.37 4.35
C LEU A 17 -1.84 6.53 5.32
N SER A 18 -1.04 7.59 5.17
CA SER A 18 0.02 7.95 6.12
C SER A 18 -0.55 8.17 7.53
N VAL A 19 -1.65 8.91 7.62
CA VAL A 19 -2.36 9.10 8.90
C VAL A 19 -2.89 7.77 9.45
N CYS A 20 -3.49 6.94 8.60
CA CYS A 20 -4.02 5.63 9.01
C CYS A 20 -2.93 4.68 9.54
N LEU A 21 -1.75 4.65 8.92
CA LEU A 21 -0.65 3.77 9.31
C LEU A 21 0.24 4.37 10.41
N GLY A 22 -0.01 5.63 10.80
CA GLY A 22 0.74 6.30 11.86
C GLY A 22 2.19 6.64 11.47
N CYS A 23 2.49 6.72 10.18
CA CYS A 23 3.80 7.11 9.67
C CYS A 23 3.70 7.87 8.36
N GLN A 24 4.69 8.70 8.05
CA GLN A 24 4.73 9.40 6.77
C GLN A 24 5.17 8.45 5.67
N LEU A 25 4.28 8.23 4.69
CA LEU A 25 4.60 7.48 3.48
C LEU A 25 5.20 8.40 2.42
N ARG A 26 6.18 7.87 1.69
CA ARG A 26 6.82 8.52 0.56
C ARG A 26 6.68 7.65 -0.67
N LEU A 27 6.32 8.26 -1.79
CA LEU A 27 6.28 7.61 -3.08
C LEU A 27 7.71 7.24 -3.51
N VAL A 28 7.92 5.98 -3.88
CA VAL A 28 9.18 5.54 -4.48
C VAL A 28 9.19 6.03 -5.93
N GLU A 29 10.15 6.88 -6.26
CA GLU A 29 10.27 7.49 -7.59
C GLU A 29 10.41 6.41 -8.68
N GLY A 30 9.56 6.50 -9.71
CA GLY A 30 9.57 5.57 -10.84
C GLY A 30 8.91 4.23 -10.56
N SER A 31 8.23 4.08 -9.42
CA SER A 31 7.46 2.87 -9.09
C SER A 31 6.03 2.91 -9.60
N GLU A 32 5.60 4.04 -10.15
CA GLU A 32 4.26 4.25 -10.68
C GLU A 32 4.04 3.45 -11.97
N SER A 33 2.94 2.73 -12.02
CA SER A 33 2.40 2.13 -13.25
C SER A 33 1.04 2.74 -13.53
N LEU A 34 0.84 3.29 -14.74
CA LEU A 34 -0.40 3.94 -15.15
C LEU A 34 -0.94 3.24 -16.41
N GLU A 35 -2.07 2.57 -16.26
CA GLU A 35 -2.83 1.97 -17.33
C GLU A 35 -4.16 2.72 -17.53
N VAL A 36 -4.96 2.32 -18.53
CA VAL A 36 -6.22 3.00 -18.87
C VAL A 36 -7.24 2.94 -17.73
N ASP A 37 -7.33 1.78 -17.08
CA ASP A 37 -8.34 1.48 -16.06
C ASP A 37 -7.74 1.04 -14.73
N ALA A 38 -6.42 1.09 -14.59
CA ALA A 38 -5.71 0.75 -13.36
C ALA A 38 -4.47 1.63 -13.19
N ALA A 39 -4.10 1.85 -11.94
CA ALA A 39 -2.82 2.48 -11.62
C ALA A 39 -2.30 1.94 -10.30
N SER A 40 -0.98 1.87 -10.16
CA SER A 40 -0.32 1.43 -8.95
C SER A 40 0.93 2.23 -8.65
N ALA A 41 1.34 2.22 -7.39
CA ALA A 41 2.63 2.75 -6.99
C ALA A 41 3.15 2.09 -5.71
N THR A 42 4.45 2.20 -5.47
CA THR A 42 5.09 1.76 -4.23
C THR A 42 5.32 2.94 -3.31
N LEU A 43 4.95 2.78 -2.04
CA LEU A 43 5.20 3.76 -0.99
C LEU A 43 6.07 3.12 0.10
N GLU A 44 6.92 3.93 0.71
CA GLU A 44 7.77 3.52 1.81
C GLU A 44 7.55 4.42 3.03
N GLY A 45 7.59 3.81 4.21
CA GLY A 45 7.47 4.52 5.48
C GLY A 45 8.23 3.83 6.60
N MET A 46 8.45 4.56 7.69
CA MET A 46 9.06 4.05 8.91
C MET A 46 8.18 4.42 10.09
N VAL A 47 7.82 3.44 10.92
CA VAL A 47 6.97 3.65 12.09
C VAL A 47 7.82 4.03 13.29
N GLY A 48 7.52 5.19 13.88
CA GLY A 48 8.17 5.71 15.07
C GLY A 48 9.59 6.26 14.83
N PRO A 49 10.21 6.85 15.87
CA PRO A 49 11.60 7.27 15.81
C PRO A 49 12.52 6.05 15.70
N PRO A 50 13.66 6.14 14.99
CA PRO A 50 14.68 5.09 15.03
C PRO A 50 15.23 4.99 16.46
N HIS A 51 14.75 4.00 17.22
CA HIS A 51 15.27 3.68 18.54
C HIS A 51 16.41 2.67 18.38
N PRO A 52 17.38 2.63 19.32
CA PRO A 52 18.38 1.57 19.32
C PRO A 52 17.69 0.22 19.51
N GLY A 53 17.66 -0.59 18.45
CA GLY A 53 17.41 -2.03 18.53
C GLY A 53 16.17 -2.56 17.79
N ILE A 54 15.22 -1.72 17.36
CA ILE A 54 14.09 -2.16 16.52
C ILE A 54 13.71 -1.06 15.53
N ILE A 55 13.78 -1.39 14.24
CA ILE A 55 13.26 -0.55 13.15
C ILE A 55 12.04 -1.24 12.55
N ILE A 56 10.93 -0.51 12.41
CA ILE A 56 9.73 -0.96 11.71
C ILE A 56 9.59 -0.17 10.42
N GLU A 57 9.84 -0.83 9.30
CA GLU A 57 9.68 -0.29 7.96
C GLU A 57 8.39 -0.82 7.33
N LEU A 58 7.74 0.01 6.52
CA LEU A 58 6.59 -0.36 5.72
C LEU A 58 6.95 -0.21 4.25
N VAL A 59 6.66 -1.25 3.47
CA VAL A 59 6.49 -1.13 2.02
C VAL A 59 5.02 -1.28 1.73
N VAL A 60 4.47 -0.38 0.92
CA VAL A 60 3.04 -0.35 0.60
C VAL A 60 2.88 -0.37 -0.91
N LYS A 61 2.04 -1.27 -1.42
CA LYS A 61 1.57 -1.21 -2.81
C LYS A 61 0.20 -0.54 -2.82
N LEU A 62 0.15 0.70 -3.31
CA LEU A 62 -1.09 1.41 -3.56
C LEU A 62 -1.63 0.95 -4.92
N LEU A 63 -2.88 0.54 -4.97
CA LEU A 63 -3.53 -0.04 -6.15
C LEU A 63 -4.86 0.67 -6.38
N THR A 64 -5.11 1.04 -7.63
CA THR A 64 -6.34 1.69 -8.06
C THR A 64 -6.88 1.00 -9.30
N SER A 65 -8.19 0.88 -9.41
CA SER A 65 -8.85 0.36 -10.60
C SER A 65 -10.20 1.02 -10.82
N ARG A 66 -10.59 1.19 -12.08
CA ARG A 66 -11.93 1.64 -12.44
C ARG A 66 -12.94 0.52 -12.21
N LYS A 67 -14.06 0.83 -11.58
CA LYS A 67 -15.21 -0.04 -11.43
C LYS A 67 -16.20 0.12 -12.58
N ASP A 68 -17.10 -0.85 -12.72
CA ASP A 68 -18.13 -0.85 -13.76
C ASP A 68 -19.12 0.34 -13.66
N ASP A 69 -19.32 0.89 -12.45
CA ASP A 69 -20.14 2.08 -12.20
C ASP A 69 -19.42 3.40 -12.53
N GLY A 70 -18.14 3.33 -12.91
CA GLY A 70 -17.29 4.46 -13.23
C GLY A 70 -16.52 5.03 -12.03
N ASP A 71 -16.77 4.54 -10.81
CA ASP A 71 -16.02 4.94 -9.62
C ASP A 71 -14.63 4.27 -9.59
N VAL A 72 -13.76 4.76 -8.72
CA VAL A 72 -12.41 4.19 -8.53
C VAL A 72 -12.40 3.33 -7.26
N ALA A 73 -11.97 2.08 -7.40
CA ALA A 73 -11.60 1.23 -6.27
C ALA A 73 -10.16 1.53 -5.88
N VAL A 74 -9.89 1.75 -4.60
CA VAL A 74 -8.54 2.05 -4.10
C VAL A 74 -8.20 1.12 -2.93
N TRP A 75 -7.05 0.49 -3.03
CA TRP A 75 -6.55 -0.52 -2.09
C TRP A 75 -5.09 -0.24 -1.76
N ALA A 76 -4.66 -0.69 -0.60
CA ALA A 76 -3.25 -0.74 -0.27
C ALA A 76 -2.90 -2.10 0.36
N LEU A 77 -1.81 -2.70 -0.13
CA LEU A 77 -1.21 -3.88 0.47
C LEU A 77 -0.02 -3.44 1.31
N VAL A 78 -0.09 -3.63 2.62
CA VAL A 78 0.91 -3.17 3.59
C VAL A 78 1.79 -4.33 4.01
N PHE A 79 3.07 -4.23 3.68
CA PHE A 79 4.12 -5.18 4.06
C PHE A 79 4.91 -4.59 5.23
N PHE A 80 4.92 -5.29 6.35
CA PHE A 80 5.64 -4.87 7.56
C PHE A 80 7.01 -5.52 7.59
N PHE A 81 8.03 -4.74 7.90
CA PHE A 81 9.39 -5.23 8.10
C PHE A 81 9.88 -4.82 9.47
N VAL A 82 10.34 -5.80 10.25
CA VAL A 82 11.02 -5.56 11.53
C VAL A 82 12.48 -5.95 11.34
N ASP A 83 13.36 -4.98 11.52
CA ASP A 83 14.81 -5.12 11.28
C ASP A 83 15.08 -5.77 9.91
N LYS A 84 14.55 -5.15 8.86
CA LYS A 84 14.68 -5.57 7.45
C LYS A 84 14.02 -6.92 7.10
N ARG A 85 13.29 -7.58 8.02
CA ARG A 85 12.64 -8.88 7.76
C ARG A 85 11.12 -8.75 7.73
N ARG A 86 10.47 -9.31 6.70
CA ARG A 86 9.02 -9.27 6.56
C ARG A 86 8.33 -10.00 7.72
N VAL A 87 7.33 -9.37 8.31
CA VAL A 87 6.49 -9.94 9.38
C VAL A 87 5.03 -9.92 8.94
N ALA A 88 4.36 -11.05 9.09
CA ALA A 88 2.94 -11.22 8.79
C ALA A 88 2.33 -12.31 9.67
N GLU A 89 0.99 -12.45 9.62
CA GLU A 89 0.32 -13.63 10.17
C GLU A 89 0.77 -14.92 9.48
N GLN A 90 0.59 -16.06 10.15
CA GLN A 90 1.03 -17.36 9.63
C GLN A 90 0.37 -17.66 8.28
N GLY A 91 1.19 -17.94 7.26
CA GLY A 91 0.73 -18.22 5.89
C GLY A 91 0.27 -16.98 5.11
N LYS A 92 0.55 -15.78 5.62
CA LYS A 92 0.16 -14.50 5.01
C LYS A 92 1.40 -13.68 4.64
N CYS A 93 1.23 -12.69 3.78
CA CYS A 93 2.31 -11.84 3.26
C CYS A 93 2.12 -10.35 3.58
N CYS A 94 0.88 -9.86 3.56
CA CYS A 94 0.57 -8.44 3.72
C CYS A 94 -0.81 -8.22 4.36
N LEU A 95 -1.00 -7.02 4.90
CA LEU A 95 -2.30 -6.55 5.38
C LEU A 95 -2.97 -5.72 4.27
N ALA A 96 -4.14 -6.14 3.83
CA ALA A 96 -4.96 -5.38 2.89
C ALA A 96 -5.82 -4.35 3.63
N VAL A 97 -5.80 -3.12 3.12
CA VAL A 97 -6.71 -2.03 3.49
C VAL A 97 -7.36 -1.44 2.25
N GLU A 98 -8.57 -0.92 2.40
CA GLU A 98 -9.38 -0.40 1.30
C GLU A 98 -9.91 0.98 1.63
N TRP A 99 -9.89 1.89 0.65
CA TRP A 99 -10.50 3.20 0.77
C TRP A 99 -12.02 3.09 0.56
N ARG A 100 -12.79 3.48 1.57
CA ARG A 100 -14.25 3.54 1.49
C ARG A 100 -14.75 4.80 2.18
N SER A 101 -15.56 5.57 1.47
CA SER A 101 -16.26 6.73 2.02
C SER A 101 -15.35 7.72 2.78
N GLY A 102 -14.15 7.98 2.24
CA GLY A 102 -13.20 8.94 2.82
C GLY A 102 -12.29 8.37 3.91
N GLN A 103 -12.26 7.05 4.11
CA GLN A 103 -11.46 6.41 5.16
C GLN A 103 -10.84 5.09 4.69
N TRP A 104 -9.71 4.73 5.29
CA TRP A 104 -9.09 3.43 5.12
C TRP A 104 -9.68 2.40 6.08
N ILE A 105 -10.20 1.32 5.52
CA ILE A 105 -10.84 0.23 6.26
C ILE A 105 -9.97 -1.02 6.15
N ARG A 106 -9.68 -1.65 7.30
CA ARG A 106 -8.99 -2.94 7.34
C ARG A 106 -9.85 -4.03 6.71
N ARG A 107 -9.26 -4.79 5.78
CA ARG A 107 -9.90 -5.96 5.15
C ARG A 107 -9.46 -7.26 5.81
N GLY A 108 -8.15 -7.45 5.95
CA GLY A 108 -7.58 -8.68 6.51
C GLY A 108 -6.17 -8.94 6.01
N TRP A 109 -5.56 -10.02 6.48
CA TRP A 109 -4.27 -10.48 5.98
C TRP A 109 -4.46 -11.38 4.75
N GLU A 110 -3.68 -11.08 3.72
CA GLU A 110 -3.72 -11.79 2.44
C GLU A 110 -2.49 -12.69 2.30
N SER A 111 -2.65 -13.80 1.58
CA SER A 111 -1.56 -14.67 1.14
C SER A 111 -1.05 -14.22 -0.23
N ASP A 112 0.15 -14.67 -0.59
CA ASP A 112 0.74 -14.47 -1.91
C ASP A 112 0.62 -15.75 -2.74
N ASP A 113 -0.63 -16.13 -3.07
CA ASP A 113 -0.91 -17.44 -3.68
C ASP A 113 -0.30 -17.57 -5.09
N GLU A 114 -0.09 -16.44 -5.77
CA GLU A 114 0.47 -16.37 -7.12
C GLU A 114 1.99 -16.07 -7.12
N GLY A 115 2.59 -15.85 -5.94
CA GLY A 115 4.02 -15.59 -5.80
C GLY A 115 4.47 -14.23 -6.35
N GLU A 116 3.55 -13.26 -6.48
CA GLU A 116 3.81 -11.91 -6.98
C GLU A 116 4.82 -11.16 -6.08
N TRP A 117 4.85 -11.48 -4.80
CA TRP A 117 5.69 -10.85 -3.77
C TRP A 117 6.85 -11.74 -3.33
N THR A 118 7.21 -12.72 -4.16
CA THR A 118 8.46 -13.49 -4.02
C THR A 118 9.65 -12.56 -4.20
N GLY A 119 10.63 -12.60 -3.28
CA GLY A 119 11.78 -11.70 -3.27
C GLY A 119 11.58 -10.45 -2.39
N LEU A 120 10.38 -10.25 -1.85
CA LEU A 120 10.06 -9.18 -0.90
C LEU A 120 10.03 -9.70 0.56
N GLU A 121 10.82 -10.72 0.88
CA GLU A 121 10.93 -11.28 2.23
C GLU A 121 11.85 -10.44 3.13
N THR A 122 12.79 -9.71 2.53
CA THR A 122 13.74 -8.83 3.21
C THR A 122 13.92 -7.53 2.45
N LEU A 123 14.24 -6.46 3.19
CA LEU A 123 14.75 -5.22 2.60
C LEU A 123 16.28 -5.26 2.63
N GLU A 124 16.92 -4.81 1.55
CA GLU A 124 18.38 -4.64 1.49
C GLU A 124 18.83 -3.26 2.03
#